data_AF-A0A6P5API3-F1
#
_entry.id   AF-A0A6P5API3-F1
#
_cell.length_a   1.000
_cell.length_b   1.000
_cell.length_c   1.000
_cell.angle_alpha   90.00
_cell.angle_beta   90.00
_cell.angle_gamma   90.00
#
_symmetry.space_group_name_H-M   'P 1'
#
loop_
_entity.id
_entity.type
_entity.pdbx_description
1 polymer ?
#
loop_
_entity_poly.entity_id
_entity_poly.type
_entity_poly.pdbx_seq_one_letter_code
_entity_poly.pdbx_strand_id
1 'polypeptide(L)'
;MTPFLLLFVALATASPIKRQTSGLDADGDGLVSQDELMNAMTLQQALTALDSDGDGFIYLPQIIELWGVGDKFYELNTDGDNHLTFTEIENGMTLSDFYDQFDFNGDGTLDQAEAYQLHYIYDVINMVTPEEVLDDNGDGILSRLEVQSHMTYDEILSALDTDDSHRLDSAELSVLLGSQTQDFINAQDDNNDGVVSFGEAHHHHANLNTLFNRLDLDGSGYLEDTESAALYTVWDAIQLLPADPVDPIA
;
A
#
# COMPACT_ATOMS: atom_id res chain seq x y z
N MET A 1 39.25 -38.63 -32.68
CA MET A 1 39.11 -37.32 -32.01
C MET A 1 38.40 -37.58 -30.69
N THR A 2 39.07 -37.34 -29.55
CA THR A 2 38.46 -37.31 -28.21
C THR A 2 37.69 -36.00 -28.02
N PRO A 3 36.86 -35.82 -26.97
CA PRO A 3 35.59 -36.48 -26.65
C PRO A 3 34.47 -35.42 -26.45
N PHE A 4 33.23 -35.81 -26.13
CA PHE A 4 32.34 -34.94 -25.36
C PHE A 4 31.56 -35.78 -24.34
N LEU A 5 31.87 -35.53 -23.08
CA LEU A 5 31.24 -36.11 -21.91
C LEU A 5 30.29 -35.02 -21.41
N LEU A 6 29.01 -35.10 -21.76
CA LEU A 6 27.99 -34.20 -21.23
C LEU A 6 27.50 -34.75 -19.88
N LEU A 7 28.19 -34.28 -18.85
CA LEU A 7 27.70 -34.17 -17.49
C LEU A 7 26.56 -33.14 -17.49
N PHE A 8 25.31 -33.58 -17.39
CA PHE A 8 24.25 -32.71 -16.90
C PHE A 8 23.96 -33.07 -15.44
N VAL A 9 24.53 -32.19 -14.63
CA VAL A 9 24.33 -31.98 -13.21
C VAL A 9 22.84 -31.99 -12.88
N ALA A 10 22.52 -32.67 -11.78
CA ALA A 10 21.22 -32.61 -11.13
C ALA A 10 20.82 -31.15 -10.87
N LEU A 11 19.73 -30.70 -11.49
CA LEU A 11 19.06 -29.49 -11.02
C LEU A 11 18.25 -29.90 -9.81
N ALA A 12 18.72 -29.40 -8.68
CA ALA A 12 18.12 -29.55 -7.38
C ALA A 12 16.62 -29.26 -7.43
N THR A 13 15.87 -30.02 -6.63
CA THR A 13 14.59 -29.61 -6.09
C THR A 13 14.69 -28.13 -5.72
N ALA A 14 13.92 -27.27 -6.39
CA ALA A 14 13.61 -25.97 -5.84
C ALA A 14 12.89 -26.26 -4.52
N SER A 15 13.66 -26.29 -3.43
CA SER A 15 13.11 -26.01 -2.12
C SER A 15 12.40 -24.67 -2.27
N PRO A 16 11.13 -24.53 -1.84
CA PRO A 16 10.57 -23.21 -1.71
C PRO A 16 11.59 -22.44 -0.88
N ILE A 17 12.09 -21.35 -1.47
CA ILE A 17 12.81 -20.35 -0.69
C ILE A 17 11.87 -20.11 0.48
N LYS A 18 12.33 -20.41 1.70
CA LYS A 18 11.61 -20.00 2.89
C LYS A 18 11.44 -18.50 2.72
N ARG A 19 10.21 -18.05 2.40
CA ARG A 19 9.77 -16.67 2.54
C ARG A 19 10.25 -16.29 3.94
N GLN A 20 11.15 -15.32 4.02
CA GLN A 20 11.87 -15.05 5.25
C GLN A 20 10.89 -14.32 6.17
N THR A 21 9.96 -15.04 6.81
CA THR A 21 8.98 -14.49 7.76
C THR A 21 9.63 -14.04 9.07
N SER A 22 10.95 -13.79 9.10
CA SER A 22 11.73 -13.55 10.31
C SER A 22 11.49 -12.20 11.00
N GLY A 23 10.39 -11.52 10.68
CA GLY A 23 9.93 -10.29 11.32
C GLY A 23 9.00 -10.56 12.48
N LEU A 24 7.74 -10.14 12.34
CA LEU A 24 6.69 -10.25 13.36
C LEU A 24 6.32 -11.71 13.70
N ASP A 25 6.42 -12.65 12.76
CA ASP A 25 6.25 -14.11 12.98
C ASP A 25 7.56 -14.70 13.54
N ALA A 26 7.74 -14.55 14.84
CA ALA A 26 8.99 -14.87 15.53
C ALA A 26 9.18 -16.38 15.73
N ASP A 27 8.09 -17.15 15.84
CA ASP A 27 8.15 -18.60 16.01
C ASP A 27 8.10 -19.39 14.68
N GLY A 28 7.73 -18.73 13.58
CA GLY A 28 7.81 -19.23 12.22
C GLY A 28 6.69 -20.20 11.87
N ASP A 29 5.55 -20.12 12.54
CA ASP A 29 4.38 -20.97 12.27
C ASP A 29 3.52 -20.46 11.12
N GLY A 30 3.80 -19.25 10.62
CA GLY A 30 3.13 -18.60 9.49
C GLY A 30 1.88 -17.83 9.88
N LEU A 31 1.61 -17.67 11.17
CA LEU A 31 0.61 -16.78 11.74
C LEU A 31 1.33 -15.73 12.59
N VAL A 32 0.67 -14.61 12.86
CA VAL A 32 1.14 -13.64 13.84
C VAL A 32 0.23 -13.72 15.05
N SER A 33 0.83 -13.97 16.21
CA SER A 33 0.15 -13.94 17.50
C SER A 33 0.25 -12.58 18.17
N GLN A 34 -0.69 -12.31 19.08
CA GLN A 34 -0.66 -11.10 19.90
C GLN A 34 0.62 -11.01 20.76
N ASP A 35 1.12 -12.14 21.27
CA ASP A 35 2.36 -12.18 22.05
C ASP A 35 3.56 -11.73 21.20
N GLU A 36 3.60 -12.10 19.92
CA GLU A 36 4.66 -11.68 19.02
C GLU A 36 4.61 -10.18 18.74
N LEU A 37 3.42 -9.62 18.46
CA LEU A 37 3.26 -8.17 18.28
C LEU A 37 3.71 -7.40 19.52
N MET A 38 3.27 -7.82 20.70
CA MET A 38 3.56 -7.13 21.97
C MET A 38 5.04 -7.21 22.35
N ASN A 39 5.76 -8.23 21.89
CA ASN A 39 7.21 -8.33 22.05
C ASN A 39 7.98 -7.51 21.00
N ALA A 40 7.37 -7.27 19.84
CA ALA A 40 7.99 -6.60 18.71
C ALA A 40 7.91 -5.08 18.76
N MET A 41 6.79 -4.51 19.23
CA MET A 41 6.55 -3.06 19.19
C MET A 41 5.63 -2.57 20.31
N THR A 42 5.51 -1.25 20.41
CA THR A 42 4.54 -0.55 21.25
C THR A 42 3.52 0.18 20.37
N LEU A 43 2.33 0.49 20.92
CA LEU A 43 1.32 1.29 20.20
C LEU A 43 1.91 2.62 19.71
N GLN A 44 2.67 3.32 20.54
CA GLN A 44 3.32 4.57 20.15
C GLN A 44 4.25 4.41 18.94
N GLN A 45 5.02 3.32 18.86
CA GLN A 45 5.89 3.06 17.70
C GLN A 45 5.06 2.77 16.44
N ALA A 46 3.97 2.02 16.57
CA ALA A 46 3.06 1.76 15.46
C ALA A 46 2.43 3.05 14.92
N LEU A 47 1.96 3.93 15.81
CA LEU A 47 1.39 5.22 15.42
C LEU A 47 2.42 6.14 14.74
N THR A 48 3.66 6.15 15.23
CA THR A 48 4.75 6.89 14.57
C THR A 48 5.10 6.33 13.20
N ALA A 49 5.00 5.01 12.98
CA ALA A 49 5.20 4.42 11.67
C ALA A 49 4.06 4.73 10.69
N LEU A 50 2.84 4.91 11.19
CA LEU A 50 1.67 5.28 10.39
C LEU A 50 1.60 6.77 10.04
N ASP A 51 2.21 7.63 10.85
CA ASP A 51 2.35 9.07 10.64
C ASP A 51 3.50 9.37 9.66
N SER A 52 3.33 8.95 8.40
CA SER A 52 4.37 9.00 7.38
C SER A 52 4.75 10.42 6.97
N ASP A 53 3.82 11.37 7.01
CA ASP A 53 4.06 12.79 6.73
C ASP A 53 4.55 13.57 7.97
N GLY A 54 4.48 12.96 9.16
CA GLY A 54 5.06 13.47 10.39
C GLY A 54 4.32 14.69 10.93
N ASP A 55 3.04 14.85 10.60
CA ASP A 55 2.22 15.97 11.05
C ASP A 55 1.62 15.73 12.45
N GLY A 56 1.72 14.49 12.95
CA GLY A 56 1.27 14.07 14.28
C GLY A 56 -0.23 13.74 14.34
N PHE A 57 -0.89 13.62 13.20
CA PHE A 57 -2.32 13.39 13.08
C PHE A 57 -2.65 12.16 12.23
N ILE A 58 -3.72 11.48 12.60
CA ILE A 58 -4.28 10.38 11.81
C ILE A 58 -5.71 10.76 11.41
N TYR A 59 -5.98 10.80 10.11
CA TYR A 59 -7.26 11.19 9.53
C TYR A 59 -8.15 9.98 9.23
N LEU A 60 -9.46 10.23 9.09
CA LEU A 60 -10.45 9.19 8.79
C LEU A 60 -10.08 8.31 7.57
N PRO A 61 -9.58 8.86 6.45
CA PRO A 61 -9.15 8.03 5.32
C PRO A 61 -8.03 7.04 5.69
N GLN A 62 -7.07 7.45 6.53
CA GLN A 62 -5.98 6.57 6.98
C GLN A 62 -6.48 5.45 7.90
N ILE A 63 -7.50 5.70 8.74
CA ILE A 63 -8.13 4.64 9.55
C ILE A 63 -8.93 3.65 8.67
N ILE A 64 -9.71 4.16 7.71
CA ILE A 64 -10.41 3.32 6.74
C ILE A 64 -9.41 2.50 5.94
N GLU A 65 -8.25 3.07 5.63
CA GLU A 65 -7.18 2.35 4.97
C GLU A 65 -6.64 1.20 5.82
N LEU A 66 -6.29 1.52 7.07
CA LEU A 66 -5.65 0.59 7.99
C LEU A 66 -6.54 -0.63 8.30
N TRP A 67 -7.85 -0.41 8.49
CA TRP A 67 -8.79 -1.45 8.98
C TRP A 67 -9.97 -1.72 8.05
N GLY A 68 -10.03 -1.09 6.88
CA GLY A 68 -11.15 -1.19 5.94
C GLY A 68 -12.42 -0.43 6.36
N VAL A 69 -12.51 0.05 7.61
CA VAL A 69 -13.71 0.70 8.16
C VAL A 69 -13.36 1.91 9.04
N GLY A 70 -14.25 2.91 9.06
CA GLY A 70 -14.03 4.18 9.76
C GLY A 70 -14.59 4.26 11.18
N ASP A 71 -15.27 3.22 11.67
CA ASP A 71 -16.00 3.29 12.95
C ASP A 71 -15.07 3.64 14.12
N LYS A 72 -13.85 3.08 14.14
CA LYS A 72 -12.85 3.37 15.17
C LYS A 72 -12.39 4.82 15.18
N PHE A 73 -12.37 5.48 14.03
CA PHE A 73 -12.03 6.90 13.98
C PHE A 73 -13.00 7.73 14.82
N TYR A 74 -14.30 7.50 14.67
CA TYR A 74 -15.33 8.23 15.41
C TYR A 74 -15.37 7.85 16.89
N GLU A 75 -14.99 6.63 17.25
CA GLU A 75 -14.87 6.22 18.66
C GLU A 75 -13.71 6.91 19.37
N LEU A 76 -12.60 7.12 18.67
CA LEU A 76 -11.38 7.69 19.23
C LEU A 76 -11.34 9.23 19.16
N ASN A 77 -12.06 9.85 18.21
CA ASN A 77 -12.11 11.30 18.04
C ASN A 77 -13.01 11.94 19.11
N THR A 78 -12.42 12.24 20.27
CA THR A 78 -13.17 12.62 21.46
C THR A 78 -13.55 14.10 21.50
N ASP A 79 -12.78 14.96 20.84
CA ASP A 79 -13.02 16.40 20.80
C ASP A 79 -13.74 16.88 19.51
N GLY A 80 -13.85 16.00 18.50
CA GLY A 80 -14.65 16.20 17.30
C GLY A 80 -13.98 17.05 16.23
N ASP A 81 -12.66 17.13 16.20
CA ASP A 81 -11.89 18.03 15.34
C ASP A 81 -11.44 17.45 13.98
N ASN A 82 -12.02 16.31 13.60
CA ASN A 82 -11.80 15.59 12.34
C ASN A 82 -10.37 15.07 12.11
N HIS A 83 -9.57 14.93 13.16
CA HIS A 83 -8.36 14.11 13.14
C HIS A 83 -8.24 13.34 14.46
N LEU A 84 -7.26 12.46 14.54
CA LEU A 84 -6.87 11.79 15.78
C LEU A 84 -5.45 12.21 16.14
N THR A 85 -5.27 12.64 17.38
CA THR A 85 -3.94 12.76 17.96
C THR A 85 -3.47 11.41 18.52
N PHE A 86 -2.15 11.21 18.65
CA PHE A 86 -1.64 10.00 19.31
C PHE A 86 -2.20 9.83 20.73
N THR A 87 -2.38 10.93 21.46
CA THR A 87 -2.95 10.91 22.81
C THR A 87 -4.40 10.43 22.82
N GLU A 88 -5.21 10.79 21.83
CA GLU A 88 -6.59 10.28 21.75
C GLU A 88 -6.62 8.78 21.50
N ILE A 89 -5.76 8.30 20.59
CA ILE A 89 -5.64 6.88 20.30
C ILE A 89 -5.15 6.13 21.54
N GLU A 90 -4.07 6.56 22.17
CA GLU A 90 -3.51 5.92 23.38
C GLU A 90 -4.46 5.94 24.59
N ASN A 91 -5.34 6.94 24.69
CA ASN A 91 -6.36 6.98 25.75
C ASN A 91 -7.57 6.08 25.43
N GLY A 92 -7.87 5.86 24.16
CA GLY A 92 -9.03 5.11 23.70
C GLY A 92 -8.76 3.64 23.41
N MET A 93 -7.50 3.25 23.18
CA MET A 93 -7.14 1.88 22.85
C MET A 93 -5.73 1.49 23.31
N THR A 94 -5.53 0.19 23.50
CA THR A 94 -4.23 -0.43 23.76
C THR A 94 -3.65 -1.08 22.49
N LEU A 95 -2.39 -1.51 22.54
CA LEU A 95 -1.81 -2.31 21.44
C LEU A 95 -2.55 -3.64 21.23
N SER A 96 -3.15 -4.20 22.29
CA SER A 96 -4.03 -5.37 22.18
C SER A 96 -5.29 -5.05 21.38
N ASP A 97 -5.97 -3.94 21.70
CA ASP A 97 -7.16 -3.51 20.95
C ASP A 97 -6.83 -3.18 19.49
N PHE A 98 -5.60 -2.70 19.24
CA PHE A 98 -5.07 -2.40 17.90
C PHE A 98 -4.89 -3.68 17.09
N TYR A 99 -4.29 -4.70 17.68
CA TYR A 99 -4.19 -6.05 17.10
C TYR A 99 -5.57 -6.61 16.77
N ASP A 100 -6.53 -6.52 17.69
CA ASP A 100 -7.88 -7.07 17.52
C ASP A 100 -8.65 -6.43 16.34
N GLN A 101 -8.20 -5.27 15.82
CA GLN A 101 -8.81 -4.69 14.61
C GLN A 101 -8.37 -5.40 13.32
N PHE A 102 -7.26 -6.13 13.35
CA PHE A 102 -6.76 -6.91 12.21
C PHE A 102 -7.27 -8.36 12.20
N ASP A 103 -7.69 -8.89 13.35
CA ASP A 103 -8.26 -10.24 13.49
C ASP A 103 -9.72 -10.26 13.00
N PHE A 104 -9.90 -10.16 11.68
CA PHE A 104 -11.22 -10.06 11.06
C PHE A 104 -12.06 -11.32 11.27
N ASN A 105 -11.41 -12.49 11.31
CA ASN A 105 -12.09 -13.75 11.48
C ASN A 105 -12.33 -14.14 12.96
N GLY A 106 -11.63 -13.49 13.89
CA GLY A 106 -11.80 -13.63 15.34
C GLY A 106 -11.24 -14.93 15.90
N ASP A 107 -10.23 -15.53 15.26
CA ASP A 107 -9.62 -16.80 15.70
C ASP A 107 -8.47 -16.61 16.70
N GLY A 108 -8.08 -15.36 16.96
CA GLY A 108 -7.04 -14.98 17.92
C GLY A 108 -5.63 -14.96 17.33
N THR A 109 -5.47 -15.27 16.04
CA THR A 109 -4.23 -15.19 15.28
C THR A 109 -4.47 -14.39 14.02
N LEU A 110 -3.42 -13.78 13.47
CA LEU A 110 -3.50 -13.11 12.18
C LEU A 110 -2.85 -13.99 11.13
N ASP A 111 -3.60 -14.35 10.10
CA ASP A 111 -3.01 -14.95 8.91
C ASP A 111 -2.21 -13.93 8.09
N GLN A 112 -1.63 -14.37 6.97
CA GLN A 112 -0.82 -13.50 6.12
C GLN A 112 -1.59 -12.27 5.61
N ALA A 113 -2.90 -12.40 5.35
CA ALA A 113 -3.72 -11.28 4.89
C ALA A 113 -4.09 -10.33 6.03
N GLU A 114 -4.36 -10.86 7.21
CA GLU A 114 -4.69 -10.08 8.41
C GLU A 114 -3.46 -9.33 8.96
N ALA A 115 -2.29 -9.97 8.96
CA ALA A 115 -1.06 -9.46 9.57
C ALA A 115 -0.30 -8.43 8.73
N TYR A 116 -0.64 -8.25 7.46
CA TYR A 116 0.26 -7.58 6.53
C TYR A 116 0.48 -6.09 6.82
N GLN A 117 -0.55 -5.32 7.16
CA GLN A 117 -0.36 -3.92 7.57
C GLN A 117 0.48 -3.83 8.85
N LEU A 118 0.43 -4.84 9.73
CA LEU A 118 1.32 -4.93 10.89
C LEU A 118 2.75 -5.29 10.51
N HIS A 119 2.96 -6.09 9.46
CA HIS A 119 4.29 -6.33 8.90
C HIS A 119 4.88 -5.04 8.36
N TYR A 120 4.15 -4.26 7.56
CA TYR A 120 4.59 -2.94 7.12
C TYR A 120 4.99 -2.05 8.30
N ILE A 121 4.11 -1.91 9.30
CA ILE A 121 4.40 -1.13 10.52
C ILE A 121 5.69 -1.63 11.20
N TYR A 122 5.83 -2.94 11.37
CA TYR A 122 7.02 -3.55 11.97
C TYR A 122 8.28 -3.23 11.19
N ASP A 123 8.21 -3.33 9.87
CA ASP A 123 9.35 -3.12 9.00
C ASP A 123 9.76 -1.65 9.00
N VAL A 124 8.81 -0.70 8.92
CA VAL A 124 9.08 0.74 9.09
C VAL A 124 9.78 1.04 10.41
N ILE A 125 9.39 0.37 11.50
CA ILE A 125 10.02 0.54 12.83
C ILE A 125 11.46 -0.03 12.84
N ASN A 126 11.71 -1.14 12.16
CA ASN A 126 12.97 -1.90 12.24
C ASN A 126 13.94 -1.67 11.08
N MET A 127 13.54 -0.89 10.08
CA MET A 127 14.37 -0.58 8.91
C MET A 127 15.65 0.15 9.27
N VAL A 128 16.75 -0.31 8.66
CA VAL A 128 18.06 0.32 8.76
C VAL A 128 18.38 1.17 7.52
N THR A 129 17.80 0.85 6.35
CA THR A 129 17.92 1.60 5.08
C THR A 129 16.90 1.10 4.04
N PRO A 130 16.11 1.95 3.37
CA PRO A 130 15.27 1.52 2.24
C PRO A 130 16.16 1.15 1.04
N GLU A 131 15.95 -0.03 0.44
CA GLU A 131 16.68 -0.50 -0.76
C GLU A 131 15.84 -0.39 -2.05
N GLU A 132 14.50 -0.34 -1.95
CA GLU A 132 13.55 -0.15 -3.06
C GLU A 132 12.48 0.84 -2.60
N VAL A 133 12.28 1.96 -3.31
CA VAL A 133 11.59 3.14 -2.73
C VAL A 133 10.04 3.02 -2.75
N LEU A 134 9.49 1.88 -3.15
CA LEU A 134 8.05 1.67 -3.20
C LEU A 134 7.65 0.38 -2.48
N ASP A 135 8.43 -0.68 -2.60
CA ASP A 135 8.41 -1.83 -1.68
C ASP A 135 9.39 -1.52 -0.55
N ASP A 136 8.93 -0.71 0.41
CA ASP A 136 9.78 -0.21 1.48
C ASP A 136 10.38 -1.38 2.27
N ASN A 137 9.58 -2.43 2.51
CA ASN A 137 10.01 -3.58 3.29
C ASN A 137 10.77 -4.65 2.52
N GLY A 138 10.83 -4.53 1.19
CA GLY A 138 11.55 -5.44 0.31
C GLY A 138 11.01 -6.86 0.35
N ASP A 139 9.72 -7.03 0.68
CA ASP A 139 9.09 -8.36 0.77
C ASP A 139 8.63 -8.90 -0.59
N GLY A 140 8.72 -8.07 -1.64
CA GLY A 140 8.38 -8.36 -3.02
C GLY A 140 6.89 -8.17 -3.34
N ILE A 141 6.11 -7.64 -2.42
CA ILE A 141 4.67 -7.40 -2.53
C ILE A 141 4.41 -5.93 -2.18
N LEU A 142 3.57 -5.24 -2.93
CA LEU A 142 3.19 -3.87 -2.59
C LEU A 142 1.92 -3.83 -1.73
N SER A 143 2.07 -3.22 -0.57
CA SER A 143 0.98 -2.88 0.33
C SER A 143 0.27 -1.62 -0.07
N ARG A 144 -0.98 -1.49 0.39
CA ARG A 144 -1.69 -0.23 0.20
C ARG A 144 -1.05 0.92 0.99
N LEU A 145 -0.44 0.63 2.15
CA LEU A 145 0.28 1.64 2.94
C LEU A 145 1.55 2.12 2.23
N GLU A 146 2.32 1.21 1.62
CA GLU A 146 3.52 1.55 0.83
C GLU A 146 3.19 2.41 -0.39
N VAL A 147 2.13 2.04 -1.11
CA VAL A 147 1.68 2.84 -2.26
C VAL A 147 1.27 4.23 -1.82
N GLN A 148 0.62 4.36 -0.65
CA GLN A 148 0.15 5.65 -0.13
C GLN A 148 1.23 6.49 0.56
N SER A 149 2.25 5.87 1.15
CA SER A 149 3.37 6.59 1.77
C SER A 149 4.24 7.29 0.73
N HIS A 150 4.26 6.76 -0.50
CA HIS A 150 5.11 7.26 -1.57
C HIS A 150 4.38 8.01 -2.67
N MET A 151 3.11 7.69 -2.93
CA MET A 151 2.38 8.22 -4.08
C MET A 151 1.05 8.85 -3.65
N THR A 152 0.67 9.90 -4.34
CA THR A 152 -0.68 10.45 -4.31
C THR A 152 -1.45 10.11 -5.58
N TYR A 153 -2.78 10.17 -5.52
CA TYR A 153 -3.61 9.97 -6.71
C TYR A 153 -3.31 11.02 -7.81
N ASP A 154 -3.08 12.27 -7.42
CA ASP A 154 -2.76 13.36 -8.34
C ASP A 154 -1.41 13.17 -9.04
N GLU A 155 -0.40 12.68 -8.33
CA GLU A 155 0.90 12.35 -8.94
C GLU A 155 0.77 11.22 -9.96
N ILE A 156 -0.07 10.21 -9.69
CA ILE A 156 -0.36 9.16 -10.67
C ILE A 156 -1.02 9.72 -11.92
N LEU A 157 -2.05 10.57 -11.77
CA LEU A 157 -2.71 11.18 -12.91
C LEU A 157 -1.72 12.02 -13.73
N SER A 158 -0.88 12.81 -13.06
CA SER A 158 0.13 13.66 -13.69
C SER A 158 1.23 12.85 -14.39
N ALA A 159 1.64 11.73 -13.80
CA ALA A 159 2.64 10.84 -14.39
C ALA A 159 2.11 10.08 -15.62
N LEU A 160 0.80 9.80 -15.67
CA LEU A 160 0.15 9.17 -16.82
C LEU A 160 -0.12 10.16 -17.96
N ASP A 161 -0.34 11.44 -17.66
CA ASP A 161 -0.59 12.52 -18.62
C ASP A 161 0.71 12.95 -19.33
N THR A 162 1.16 12.11 -20.26
CA THR A 162 2.46 12.28 -20.92
C THR A 162 2.51 13.49 -21.87
N ASP A 163 1.36 13.99 -22.27
CA ASP A 163 1.23 15.16 -23.16
C ASP A 163 0.76 16.44 -22.46
N ASP A 164 0.63 16.42 -21.12
CA ASP A 164 0.24 17.55 -20.27
C ASP A 164 -1.12 18.15 -20.67
N SER A 165 -2.02 17.32 -21.20
CA SER A 165 -3.35 17.75 -21.66
C SER A 165 -4.41 17.78 -20.57
N HIS A 166 -4.08 17.28 -19.37
CA HIS A 166 -4.98 17.06 -18.23
C HIS A 166 -6.15 16.12 -18.58
N ARG A 167 -5.95 15.26 -19.58
CA ARG A 167 -6.93 14.31 -20.11
C ARG A 167 -6.21 13.01 -20.44
N LEU A 168 -6.54 11.96 -19.70
CA LEU A 168 -5.91 10.67 -19.87
C LEU A 168 -6.61 9.87 -20.96
N ASP A 169 -5.88 9.59 -22.04
CA ASP A 169 -6.38 8.74 -23.10
C ASP A 169 -6.22 7.24 -22.79
N SER A 170 -6.76 6.38 -23.67
CA SER A 170 -6.67 4.93 -23.48
C SER A 170 -5.24 4.39 -23.53
N ALA A 171 -4.30 5.06 -24.21
CA ALA A 171 -2.91 4.60 -24.25
C ALA A 171 -2.21 4.94 -22.93
N GLU A 172 -2.42 6.14 -22.42
CA GLU A 172 -1.90 6.59 -21.13
C GLU A 172 -2.43 5.74 -19.98
N LEU A 173 -3.76 5.58 -19.88
CA LEU A 173 -4.36 4.73 -18.86
C LEU A 173 -3.95 3.26 -18.96
N SER A 174 -3.61 2.77 -20.16
CA SER A 174 -3.18 1.37 -20.34
C SER A 174 -1.81 1.06 -19.77
N VAL A 175 -0.97 2.08 -19.52
CA VAL A 175 0.31 1.91 -18.82
C VAL A 175 0.08 1.35 -17.43
N LEU A 176 -0.90 1.90 -16.71
CA LEU A 176 -1.23 1.48 -15.35
C LEU A 176 -2.24 0.33 -15.32
N LEU A 177 -3.34 0.48 -16.04
CA LEU A 177 -4.53 -0.36 -15.85
C LEU A 177 -4.56 -1.58 -16.79
N GLY A 178 -3.76 -1.60 -17.84
CA GLY A 178 -3.72 -2.69 -18.81
C GLY A 178 -5.10 -3.13 -19.29
N SER A 179 -5.55 -4.32 -18.89
CA SER A 179 -6.87 -4.86 -19.27
C SER A 179 -8.05 -4.11 -18.64
N GLN A 180 -7.84 -3.40 -17.52
CA GLN A 180 -8.85 -2.67 -16.78
C GLN A 180 -9.14 -1.28 -17.36
N THR A 181 -8.36 -0.81 -18.35
CA THR A 181 -8.45 0.55 -18.89
C THR A 181 -9.84 0.89 -19.42
N GLN A 182 -10.44 0.03 -20.23
CA GLN A 182 -11.74 0.34 -20.83
C GLN A 182 -12.85 0.41 -19.77
N ASP A 183 -12.79 -0.47 -18.77
CA ASP A 183 -13.76 -0.47 -17.67
C ASP A 183 -13.60 0.75 -16.77
N PHE A 184 -12.37 1.22 -16.57
CA PHE A 184 -12.11 2.48 -15.87
C PHE A 184 -12.64 3.68 -16.65
N ILE A 185 -12.34 3.80 -17.95
CA ILE A 185 -12.89 4.89 -18.80
C ILE A 185 -14.42 4.89 -18.72
N ASN A 186 -15.07 3.74 -18.92
CA ASN A 186 -16.53 3.63 -18.84
C ASN A 186 -17.10 4.04 -17.47
N ALA A 187 -16.31 3.89 -16.40
CA ALA A 187 -16.72 4.25 -15.05
C ALA A 187 -16.49 5.73 -14.72
N GLN A 188 -15.62 6.44 -15.43
CA GLN A 188 -15.23 7.82 -15.12
C GLN A 188 -15.69 8.84 -16.17
N ASP A 189 -15.76 8.45 -17.44
CA ASP A 189 -16.08 9.33 -18.58
C ASP A 189 -17.58 9.73 -18.59
N ASP A 190 -17.90 10.76 -17.82
CA ASP A 190 -19.27 11.30 -17.70
C ASP A 190 -19.80 11.85 -19.03
N ASN A 191 -18.91 12.43 -19.82
CA ASN A 191 -19.27 13.17 -21.00
C ASN A 191 -19.25 12.31 -22.29
N ASN A 192 -18.74 11.08 -22.20
CA ASN A 192 -18.59 10.08 -23.25
C ASN A 192 -17.72 10.54 -24.43
N ASP A 193 -16.65 11.29 -24.16
CA ASP A 193 -15.68 11.72 -25.19
C ASP A 193 -14.53 10.71 -25.39
N GLY A 194 -14.51 9.63 -24.62
CA GLY A 194 -13.58 8.51 -24.76
C GLY A 194 -12.24 8.73 -24.06
N VAL A 195 -12.11 9.76 -23.23
CA VAL A 195 -10.94 10.00 -22.37
C VAL A 195 -11.41 10.32 -20.94
N VAL A 196 -10.49 10.33 -19.99
CA VAL A 196 -10.79 10.70 -18.60
C VAL A 196 -10.07 12.00 -18.26
N SER A 197 -10.80 13.10 -18.13
CA SER A 197 -10.22 14.33 -17.59
C SER A 197 -9.89 14.19 -16.10
N PHE A 198 -8.97 15.01 -15.58
CA PHE A 198 -8.68 15.02 -14.14
C PHE A 198 -9.92 15.34 -13.31
N GLY A 199 -10.84 16.18 -13.83
CA GLY A 199 -12.11 16.45 -13.16
C GLY A 199 -12.99 15.21 -13.05
N GLU A 200 -13.10 14.42 -14.12
CA GLU A 200 -13.84 13.14 -14.12
C GLU A 200 -13.19 12.11 -13.19
N ALA A 201 -11.87 12.01 -13.22
CA ALA A 201 -11.09 11.14 -12.34
C ALA A 201 -11.30 11.43 -10.84
N HIS A 202 -11.64 12.66 -10.47
CA HIS A 202 -11.98 13.02 -9.08
C HIS A 202 -13.47 12.93 -8.77
N HIS A 203 -14.34 13.17 -9.76
CA HIS A 203 -15.78 13.29 -9.57
C HIS A 203 -16.43 11.95 -9.14
N HIS A 204 -15.92 10.82 -9.63
CA HIS A 204 -16.49 9.49 -9.35
C HIS A 204 -15.88 8.78 -8.14
N HIS A 205 -15.29 9.54 -7.20
CA HIS A 205 -14.68 9.01 -5.99
C HIS A 205 -13.51 8.05 -6.27
N ALA A 206 -12.97 8.08 -7.50
CA ALA A 206 -11.72 7.41 -7.76
C ALA A 206 -10.61 8.15 -7.01
N ASN A 207 -9.78 7.35 -6.37
CA ASN A 207 -8.65 7.74 -5.54
C ASN A 207 -7.65 6.58 -5.55
N LEU A 208 -6.51 6.79 -4.89
CA LEU A 208 -5.43 5.81 -4.84
C LEU A 208 -5.88 4.44 -4.33
N ASN A 209 -6.78 4.38 -3.35
CA ASN A 209 -7.32 3.13 -2.84
C ASN A 209 -8.20 2.41 -3.88
N THR A 210 -9.11 3.11 -4.54
CA THR A 210 -9.93 2.49 -5.62
C THR A 210 -9.08 2.01 -6.79
N LEU A 211 -7.95 2.69 -7.06
CA LEU A 211 -7.02 2.32 -8.10
C LEU A 211 -6.23 1.07 -7.71
N PHE A 212 -5.73 1.02 -6.48
CA PHE A 212 -5.09 -0.15 -5.90
C PHE A 212 -6.02 -1.38 -5.99
N ASN A 213 -7.26 -1.27 -5.53
CA ASN A 213 -8.24 -2.36 -5.58
C ASN A 213 -8.61 -2.81 -7.00
N ARG A 214 -8.38 -1.95 -8.01
CA ARG A 214 -8.58 -2.31 -9.42
C ARG A 214 -7.38 -3.04 -9.99
N LEU A 215 -6.19 -2.81 -9.46
CA LEU A 215 -4.95 -3.49 -9.84
C LEU A 215 -4.80 -4.84 -9.13
N ASP A 216 -5.35 -4.97 -7.92
CA ASP A 216 -5.49 -6.22 -7.17
C ASP A 216 -6.56 -7.11 -7.83
N LEU A 217 -6.14 -7.96 -8.77
CA LEU A 217 -7.05 -8.74 -9.60
C LEU A 217 -7.57 -9.99 -8.90
N ASP A 218 -6.79 -10.51 -7.95
CA ASP A 218 -7.16 -11.70 -7.19
C ASP A 218 -7.88 -11.36 -5.86
N GLY A 219 -7.90 -10.09 -5.48
CA GLY A 219 -8.58 -9.58 -4.29
C GLY A 219 -7.86 -9.97 -3.00
N SER A 220 -6.56 -10.18 -3.07
CA SER A 220 -5.72 -10.54 -1.93
C SER A 220 -5.51 -9.36 -0.97
N GLY A 221 -5.78 -8.13 -1.41
CA GLY A 221 -5.43 -6.91 -0.70
C GLY A 221 -4.01 -6.43 -0.99
N TYR A 222 -3.32 -7.06 -1.95
CA TYR A 222 -1.92 -6.83 -2.28
C TYR A 222 -1.71 -6.72 -3.78
N LEU A 223 -0.58 -6.12 -4.19
CA LEU A 223 -0.13 -6.18 -5.57
C LEU A 223 1.16 -6.99 -5.65
N GLU A 224 1.10 -8.13 -6.35
CA GLU A 224 2.26 -8.99 -6.59
C GLU A 224 2.50 -9.23 -8.08
N ASP A 225 3.73 -9.66 -8.44
CA ASP A 225 4.14 -10.02 -9.79
C ASP A 225 3.73 -9.00 -10.88
N THR A 226 2.67 -9.30 -11.63
CA THR A 226 2.19 -8.48 -12.75
C THR A 226 1.28 -7.34 -12.32
N GLU A 227 0.71 -7.40 -11.11
CA GLU A 227 -0.19 -6.39 -10.56
C GLU A 227 0.60 -5.15 -10.10
N SER A 228 1.77 -5.36 -9.50
CA SER A 228 2.65 -4.27 -9.04
C SER A 228 3.52 -3.66 -10.15
N ALA A 229 3.81 -4.43 -11.22
CA ALA A 229 4.73 -4.01 -12.29
C ALA A 229 4.36 -2.67 -12.96
N ALA A 230 3.06 -2.45 -13.18
CA ALA A 230 2.57 -1.21 -13.77
C ALA A 230 2.71 -0.02 -12.80
N LEU A 231 2.56 -0.26 -11.50
CA LEU A 231 2.69 0.74 -10.46
C LEU A 231 4.14 1.25 -10.36
N TYR A 232 5.13 0.35 -10.40
CA TYR A 232 6.54 0.70 -10.47
C TYR A 232 6.88 1.59 -11.68
N THR A 233 6.26 1.32 -12.83
CA THR A 233 6.47 2.13 -14.04
C THR A 233 5.97 3.56 -13.84
N VAL A 234 4.81 3.71 -13.19
CA VAL A 234 4.25 5.03 -12.86
C VAL A 234 5.09 5.72 -11.79
N TRP A 235 5.56 4.98 -10.78
CA TRP A 235 6.44 5.52 -9.74
C TRP A 235 7.71 6.14 -10.32
N ASP A 236 8.39 5.43 -11.22
CA ASP A 236 9.57 5.95 -11.93
C ASP A 236 9.26 7.25 -12.69
N ALA A 237 8.04 7.38 -13.24
CA ALA A 237 7.60 8.60 -13.91
C ALA A 237 7.31 9.74 -12.91
N ILE A 238 6.71 9.45 -11.75
CA ILE A 238 6.49 10.41 -10.66
C ILE A 238 7.82 11.00 -10.18
N GLN A 239 8.85 10.17 -10.01
CA GLN A 239 10.19 10.63 -9.61
C GLN A 239 10.86 11.58 -10.63
N LEU A 240 10.33 11.62 -11.86
CA LEU A 240 10.78 12.52 -12.92
C LEU A 240 9.89 13.75 -13.08
N LEU A 241 8.76 13.83 -12.37
CA LEU A 241 7.93 15.03 -12.36
C LEU A 241 8.75 16.22 -11.83
N PRO A 242 8.61 17.40 -12.44
CA PRO A 242 9.26 18.59 -11.90
C PRO A 242 8.73 18.81 -10.48
N ALA A 243 9.63 18.93 -9.50
CA ALA A 243 9.26 19.33 -8.15
C ALA A 243 8.39 20.57 -8.25
N ASP A 244 7.19 20.49 -7.68
CA ASP A 244 6.17 21.54 -7.74
C ASP A 244 6.86 22.89 -7.50
N PRO A 245 6.73 23.88 -8.40
CA PRO A 245 7.32 25.18 -8.16
C PRO A 245 6.65 25.73 -6.91
N VAL A 246 7.37 25.68 -5.79
CA VAL A 246 7.01 26.27 -4.49
C VAL A 246 6.17 27.51 -4.74
N ASP A 247 4.88 27.39 -4.45
CA ASP A 247 3.92 28.46 -4.67
C ASP A 247 4.48 29.71 -3.99
N PRO A 248 4.88 30.76 -4.74
CA PRO A 248 5.52 31.91 -4.13
C PRO A 248 4.42 32.67 -3.39
N ILE A 249 4.30 32.39 -2.10
CA ILE A 249 3.60 33.15 -1.04
C ILE A 249 2.82 34.34 -1.59
N ALA A 250 1.49 34.22 -1.64
CA ALA A 250 0.57 35.35 -1.80
C ALA A 250 -0.47 35.36 -0.69
#